data_AF-I9NGW7-F1
#
_entry.id   AF-I9NGW7-F1
#
_cell.length_a   1.000
_cell.length_b   1.000
_cell.length_c   1.000
_cell.angle_alpha   90.00
_cell.angle_beta   90.00
_cell.angle_gamma   90.00
#
_symmetry.space_group_name_H-M   'P 1'
#
loop_
_entity.id
_entity.type
_entity.pdbx_description
1 polymer ?
#
loop_
_entity_poly.entity_id
_entity_poly.type
_entity_poly.pdbx_seq_one_letter_code
_entity_poly.pdbx_strand_id
1 'polypeptide(L)'
;MRQASVMAVAVLWTATYSTAGAADRIVTPSDNENLAAIVEQAVAGDRIILRPGNYKGAFTIRKPMVVQGDPGAAILGNGRGTVVTIDAPDVTLRGLEIRGSGSNLETMDSGVFATAAAKDAVIEDNLVTENLYGIYIHGAQDSITRANKIIGRKDGRLSEAGNGVTVWNAPGAKVLANDISYGRDGIATNASKRNVFSENRFHNLRFAIHYMYTNDSEIRGNVSIGNVVGYAIMFSSRLKIIDNVSDGDRDHGVLLNSANSSLVTGNIVRGRLQPESRWTTAGSRESTQELPSDDEPPLSDGDMSGLRAGPEKCVFVYNANKNRLVGNEFNGCGIGIHFTAGSEGNIMSGNSFINNRNQVKYVGTRYLDWSQDGHGNYWSDNPAFDLDGDGVGDNAYRPNDLIDKVLWTSPQAKVLTTSPAVQFIRWAQAQFPALLPGGVVDSHPLMEPPAVHAEVRQ
;
A
#
# COMPACT_ATOMS: atom_id res chain seq x y z
N MET A 1 55.62 -38.67 60.36
CA MET A 1 54.77 -37.70 59.64
C MET A 1 54.80 -38.08 58.17
N ARG A 2 53.73 -38.69 57.65
CA ARG A 2 53.56 -39.10 56.25
C ARG A 2 52.41 -38.27 55.68
N GLN A 3 52.69 -37.41 54.70
CA GLN A 3 51.66 -36.72 53.92
C GLN A 3 51.33 -37.55 52.69
N ALA A 4 50.05 -37.93 52.56
CA ALA A 4 49.49 -38.55 51.37
C ALA A 4 48.88 -37.45 50.49
N SER A 5 49.34 -37.33 49.25
CA SER A 5 48.77 -36.45 48.24
C SER A 5 47.60 -37.18 47.56
N VAL A 6 46.38 -36.66 47.74
CA VAL A 6 45.18 -37.11 47.04
C VAL A 6 45.14 -36.43 45.67
N MET A 7 45.20 -37.23 44.61
CA MET A 7 45.07 -36.77 43.22
C MET A 7 43.58 -36.76 42.84
N ALA A 8 43.01 -35.57 42.66
CA ALA A 8 41.63 -35.41 42.22
C ALA A 8 41.56 -35.62 40.70
N VAL A 9 40.85 -36.67 40.25
CA VAL A 9 40.55 -36.90 38.84
C VAL A 9 39.33 -36.06 38.47
N ALA A 10 39.55 -35.00 37.69
CA ALA A 10 38.49 -34.23 37.06
C ALA A 10 37.95 -35.02 35.86
N VAL A 11 36.74 -35.55 35.97
CA VAL A 11 36.01 -36.15 34.84
C VAL A 11 35.43 -35.02 34.01
N LEU A 12 36.08 -34.70 32.88
CA LEU A 12 35.48 -33.84 31.85
C LEU A 12 34.32 -34.61 31.21
N TRP A 13 33.10 -34.18 31.47
CA TRP A 13 31.94 -34.54 30.67
C TRP A 13 32.03 -33.80 29.33
N THR A 14 32.52 -34.46 28.30
CA THR A 14 32.36 -33.98 26.93
C THR A 14 30.89 -34.08 26.55
N ALA A 15 30.17 -32.97 26.64
CA ALA A 15 28.85 -32.84 26.03
C ALA A 15 29.04 -33.00 24.52
N THR A 16 28.73 -34.19 24.01
CA THR A 16 28.53 -34.41 22.58
C THR A 16 27.32 -33.60 22.17
N TYR A 17 27.54 -32.40 21.63
CA TYR A 17 26.52 -31.70 20.86
C TYR A 17 26.24 -32.56 19.63
N SER A 18 25.19 -33.38 19.71
CA SER A 18 24.61 -33.95 18.51
C SER A 18 24.13 -32.77 17.68
N THR A 19 24.80 -32.52 16.56
CA THR A 19 24.20 -31.76 15.46
C THR A 19 22.96 -32.55 15.05
N ALA A 20 21.79 -32.22 15.62
CA ALA A 20 20.53 -32.78 15.16
C ALA A 20 20.41 -32.39 13.68
N GLY A 21 20.61 -33.37 12.80
CA GLY A 21 20.49 -33.14 11.37
C GLY A 21 19.04 -32.81 11.06
N ALA A 22 18.82 -31.72 10.33
CA ALA A 22 17.54 -31.43 9.70
C ALA A 22 17.06 -32.67 8.92
N ALA A 23 15.91 -33.24 9.30
CA ALA A 23 15.34 -34.41 8.63
C ALA A 23 14.16 -34.01 7.75
N ASP A 24 14.05 -34.67 6.59
CA ASP A 24 12.85 -34.60 5.75
C ASP A 24 11.79 -35.55 6.29
N ARG A 25 10.62 -35.01 6.60
CA ARG A 25 9.43 -35.78 7.00
C ARG A 25 8.36 -35.63 5.92
N ILE A 26 8.16 -36.69 5.15
CA ILE A 26 7.12 -36.73 4.12
C ILE A 26 5.80 -37.09 4.79
N VAL A 27 4.76 -36.28 4.57
CA VAL A 27 3.42 -36.50 5.11
C VAL A 27 2.43 -36.63 3.95
N THR A 28 1.59 -37.64 4.00
CA THR A 28 0.53 -37.94 3.03
C THR A 28 -0.85 -37.82 3.70
N PRO A 29 -1.93 -37.57 2.96
CA PRO A 29 -3.27 -37.53 3.55
C PRO A 29 -3.69 -38.88 4.18
N SER A 30 -3.17 -39.99 3.64
CA SER A 30 -3.41 -41.34 4.15
C SER A 30 -2.71 -41.64 5.46
N ASP A 31 -1.72 -40.84 5.86
CA ASP A 31 -1.05 -41.04 7.14
C ASP A 31 -2.05 -40.92 8.29
N ASN A 32 -3.21 -40.27 8.07
CA ASN A 32 -4.28 -40.08 9.06
C ASN A 32 -3.75 -39.48 10.38
N GLU A 33 -2.49 -39.03 10.35
CA GLU A 33 -1.74 -38.45 11.42
C GLU A 33 -2.15 -36.99 11.49
N ASN A 34 -2.41 -36.59 12.72
CA ASN A 34 -2.66 -35.21 13.05
C ASN A 34 -1.41 -34.42 12.65
N LEU A 35 -1.47 -33.66 11.54
CA LEU A 35 -0.37 -32.78 11.10
C LEU A 35 0.17 -31.94 12.27
N ALA A 36 -0.70 -31.51 13.19
CA ALA A 36 -0.30 -30.82 14.41
C ALA A 36 0.66 -31.65 15.28
N ALA A 37 0.43 -32.95 15.43
CA ALA A 37 1.30 -33.85 16.19
C ALA A 37 2.64 -34.06 15.49
N ILE A 38 2.66 -34.19 14.15
CA ILE A 38 3.90 -34.29 13.37
C ILE A 38 4.75 -33.04 13.56
N VAL A 39 4.13 -31.85 13.45
CA VAL A 39 4.78 -30.55 13.67
C VAL A 39 5.30 -30.42 15.10
N GLU A 40 4.52 -30.84 16.11
CA GLU A 40 4.93 -30.77 17.52
C GLU A 40 6.11 -31.72 17.83
N GLN A 41 6.16 -32.89 17.20
CA GLN A 41 7.24 -33.88 17.34
C GLN A 41 8.46 -33.61 16.45
N ALA A 42 8.36 -32.67 15.51
CA ALA A 42 9.48 -32.22 14.70
C ALA A 42 10.60 -31.68 15.60
N VAL A 43 11.86 -31.88 15.20
CA VAL A 43 13.01 -31.23 15.86
C VAL A 43 13.37 -29.95 15.11
N ALA A 44 14.07 -29.05 15.79
CA ALA A 44 14.49 -27.79 15.17
C ALA A 44 15.35 -28.07 13.93
N GLY A 45 15.03 -27.41 12.82
CA GLY A 45 15.66 -27.57 11.52
C GLY A 45 14.97 -28.57 10.58
N ASP A 46 14.02 -29.37 11.05
CA ASP A 46 13.30 -30.34 10.20
C ASP A 46 12.57 -29.67 9.03
N ARG A 47 12.33 -30.44 7.98
CA ARG A 47 11.47 -30.07 6.86
C ARG A 47 10.29 -31.03 6.77
N ILE A 48 9.09 -30.50 6.96
CA ILE A 48 7.82 -31.22 6.79
C ILE A 48 7.35 -31.00 5.35
N ILE A 49 7.26 -32.07 4.56
CA ILE A 49 6.86 -32.04 3.15
C ILE A 49 5.47 -32.68 3.02
N LEU A 50 4.47 -31.86 2.72
CA LEU A 50 3.09 -32.30 2.51
C LEU A 50 2.89 -32.70 1.05
N ARG A 51 2.57 -33.97 0.81
CA ARG A 51 2.13 -34.46 -0.51
C ARG A 51 0.77 -33.86 -0.89
N PRO A 52 0.36 -33.94 -2.16
CA PRO A 52 -0.92 -33.39 -2.58
C PRO A 52 -2.09 -33.97 -1.77
N GLY A 53 -3.00 -33.09 -1.32
CA GLY A 53 -4.19 -33.44 -0.55
C GLY A 53 -4.48 -32.51 0.62
N ASN A 54 -5.51 -32.85 1.39
CA ASN A 54 -6.05 -31.99 2.44
C ASN A 54 -5.58 -32.43 3.83
N TYR A 55 -5.03 -31.48 4.59
CA TYR A 55 -4.54 -31.66 5.95
C TYR A 55 -5.34 -30.79 6.91
N LYS A 56 -5.66 -31.34 8.08
CA LYS A 56 -6.42 -30.58 9.09
C LYS A 56 -5.51 -29.58 9.80
N GLY A 57 -5.86 -28.31 9.74
CA GLY A 57 -5.53 -27.32 10.77
C GLY A 57 -6.47 -27.45 11.97
N ALA A 58 -6.35 -26.64 13.02
CA ALA A 58 -5.34 -25.62 13.28
C ALA A 58 -4.13 -26.19 14.05
N PHE A 59 -2.95 -25.59 13.89
CA PHE A 59 -1.77 -25.95 14.69
C PHE A 59 -0.79 -24.78 14.88
N THR A 60 0.17 -24.97 15.78
CA THR A 60 1.21 -23.99 16.10
C THR A 60 2.60 -24.58 15.83
N ILE A 61 3.44 -23.85 15.11
CA ILE A 61 4.84 -24.18 14.88
C ILE A 61 5.68 -23.52 15.97
N ARG A 62 6.23 -24.31 16.89
CA ARG A 62 6.99 -23.83 18.08
C ARG A 62 8.49 -24.04 17.99
N LYS A 63 9.00 -24.50 16.85
CA LYS A 63 10.43 -24.75 16.62
C LYS A 63 10.80 -24.26 15.22
N PRO A 64 12.05 -23.80 15.01
CA PRO A 64 12.56 -23.50 13.68
C PRO A 64 12.38 -24.71 12.76
N MET A 65 11.74 -24.55 11.60
CA MET A 65 11.52 -25.63 10.64
C MET A 65 11.00 -25.09 9.31
N VAL A 66 10.99 -25.94 8.29
CA VAL A 66 10.31 -25.67 7.02
C VAL A 66 9.05 -26.54 6.93
N VAL A 67 7.91 -25.92 6.62
CA VAL A 67 6.68 -26.63 6.24
C VAL A 67 6.41 -26.29 4.77
N GLN A 68 6.49 -27.30 3.91
CA GLN A 68 6.41 -27.17 2.46
C GLN A 68 5.30 -28.05 1.91
N GLY A 69 4.48 -27.49 1.01
CA GLY A 69 3.52 -28.25 0.21
C GLY A 69 4.05 -28.58 -1.18
N ASP A 70 3.82 -29.81 -1.64
CA ASP A 70 3.81 -30.12 -3.07
C ASP A 70 2.53 -29.51 -3.71
N PRO A 71 2.53 -29.22 -5.02
CA PRO A 71 1.35 -28.68 -5.70
C PRO A 71 0.07 -29.49 -5.41
N GLY A 72 -0.93 -28.83 -4.83
CA GLY A 72 -2.19 -29.44 -4.41
C GLY A 72 -2.27 -29.85 -2.93
N ALA A 73 -1.24 -29.54 -2.12
CA ALA A 73 -1.31 -29.66 -0.66
C ALA A 73 -2.06 -28.46 -0.04
N ALA A 74 -3.07 -28.74 0.79
CA ALA A 74 -3.91 -27.75 1.43
C ALA A 74 -4.03 -27.98 2.94
N ILE A 75 -3.87 -26.92 3.74
CA ILE A 75 -4.15 -26.90 5.18
C ILE A 75 -5.51 -26.26 5.40
N LEU A 76 -6.47 -27.06 5.88
CA LEU A 76 -7.86 -26.66 6.07
C LEU A 76 -8.13 -26.38 7.54
N GLY A 77 -8.47 -25.14 7.85
CA GLY A 77 -9.02 -24.75 9.14
C GLY A 77 -10.42 -25.34 9.37
N ASN A 78 -10.89 -25.23 10.60
CA ASN A 78 -12.20 -25.74 11.03
C ASN A 78 -13.27 -24.63 11.16
N GLY A 79 -13.00 -23.44 10.59
CA GLY A 79 -13.86 -22.26 10.72
C GLY A 79 -13.81 -21.58 12.09
N ARG A 80 -12.79 -21.87 12.92
CA ARG A 80 -12.57 -21.24 14.23
C ARG A 80 -11.09 -20.92 14.42
N GLY A 81 -10.77 -19.74 14.93
CA GLY A 81 -9.39 -19.38 15.24
C GLY A 81 -8.51 -19.25 13.99
N THR A 82 -7.19 -19.27 14.21
CA THR A 82 -6.17 -19.22 13.16
C THR A 82 -5.87 -20.61 12.61
N VAL A 83 -5.61 -20.73 11.30
CA VAL A 83 -5.27 -22.01 10.65
C VAL A 83 -3.84 -22.46 10.99
N VAL A 84 -2.85 -21.58 10.78
CA VAL A 84 -1.44 -21.85 11.14
C VAL A 84 -0.89 -20.70 11.99
N THR A 85 -0.44 -21.02 13.21
CA THR A 85 0.29 -20.05 14.05
C THR A 85 1.78 -20.35 14.00
N ILE A 86 2.60 -19.35 13.69
CA ILE A 86 4.06 -19.41 13.77
C ILE A 86 4.48 -18.75 15.08
N ASP A 87 5.11 -19.50 15.97
CA ASP A 87 5.51 -19.07 17.32
C ASP A 87 6.98 -19.43 17.63
N ALA A 88 7.82 -19.39 16.60
CA ALA A 88 9.25 -19.66 16.69
C ALA A 88 10.02 -18.96 15.56
N PRO A 89 11.30 -18.62 15.76
CA PRO A 89 12.10 -17.98 14.74
C PRO A 89 12.45 -18.94 13.61
N ASP A 90 12.90 -18.39 12.48
CA ASP A 90 13.47 -19.14 11.35
C ASP A 90 12.52 -20.22 10.79
N VAL A 91 11.21 -19.97 10.86
CA VAL A 91 10.19 -20.84 10.27
C VAL A 91 9.95 -20.42 8.83
N THR A 92 9.95 -21.38 7.91
CA THR A 92 9.44 -21.16 6.55
C THR A 92 8.15 -21.93 6.30
N LEU A 93 7.13 -21.25 5.78
CA LEU A 93 5.86 -21.83 5.35
C LEU A 93 5.67 -21.56 3.85
N ARG A 94 5.67 -22.61 3.02
CA ARG A 94 5.67 -22.43 1.56
C ARG A 94 4.88 -23.44 0.73
N GLY A 95 4.40 -23.03 -0.43
CA GLY A 95 3.82 -23.92 -1.44
C GLY A 95 2.47 -24.53 -1.04
N LEU A 96 1.72 -23.88 -0.15
CA LEU A 96 0.50 -24.43 0.44
C LEU A 96 -0.73 -23.62 0.06
N GLU A 97 -1.86 -24.30 -0.07
CA GLU A 97 -3.16 -23.65 0.10
C GLU A 97 -3.51 -23.58 1.59
N ILE A 98 -3.88 -22.40 2.09
CA ILE A 98 -4.21 -22.19 3.51
C ILE A 98 -5.56 -21.48 3.60
N ARG A 99 -6.57 -22.16 4.16
CA ARG A 99 -7.93 -21.62 4.20
C ARG A 99 -8.79 -22.07 5.37
N GLY A 100 -9.88 -21.36 5.60
CA GLY A 100 -10.91 -21.74 6.57
C GLY A 100 -10.62 -21.30 8.01
N SER A 101 -10.02 -20.12 8.22
CA SER A 101 -9.93 -19.50 9.54
C SER A 101 -11.31 -19.22 10.15
N GLY A 102 -11.36 -18.84 11.43
CA GLY A 102 -12.54 -18.23 12.03
C GLY A 102 -12.80 -16.80 11.54
N SER A 103 -13.72 -16.11 12.21
CA SER A 103 -14.24 -14.79 11.82
C SER A 103 -14.20 -13.76 12.96
N ASN A 104 -13.45 -14.03 14.04
CA ASN A 104 -13.38 -13.11 15.17
C ASN A 104 -12.22 -12.10 14.99
N LEU A 105 -12.59 -10.81 14.89
CA LEU A 105 -11.65 -9.70 14.77
C LEU A 105 -10.80 -9.49 16.03
N GLU A 106 -11.36 -9.77 17.21
CA GLU A 106 -10.68 -9.57 18.50
C GLU A 106 -9.55 -10.60 18.71
N THR A 107 -9.79 -11.85 18.32
CA THR A 107 -8.77 -12.92 18.35
C THR A 107 -7.89 -12.93 17.10
N MET A 108 -8.13 -12.02 16.16
CA MET A 108 -7.36 -11.86 14.92
C MET A 108 -7.28 -13.17 14.13
N ASP A 109 -8.40 -13.86 13.98
CA ASP A 109 -8.46 -15.15 13.28
C ASP A 109 -7.84 -15.02 11.88
N SER A 110 -6.80 -15.81 11.60
CA SER A 110 -5.98 -15.63 10.39
C SER A 110 -5.76 -16.95 9.63
N GLY A 111 -5.45 -16.87 8.35
CA GLY A 111 -4.84 -17.99 7.63
C GLY A 111 -3.49 -18.33 8.24
N VAL A 112 -2.62 -17.34 8.34
CA VAL A 112 -1.31 -17.45 9.01
C VAL A 112 -1.16 -16.33 10.04
N PHE A 113 -0.85 -16.67 11.29
CA PHE A 113 -0.55 -15.71 12.34
C PHE A 113 0.90 -15.90 12.83
N ALA A 114 1.76 -14.93 12.57
CA ALA A 114 3.13 -14.90 13.06
C ALA A 114 3.19 -14.06 14.35
N THR A 115 3.47 -14.71 15.48
CA THR A 115 3.57 -14.03 16.79
C THR A 115 4.87 -13.24 16.90
N ALA A 116 5.08 -12.54 18.02
CA ALA A 116 6.33 -11.82 18.28
C ALA A 116 7.56 -12.75 18.35
N ALA A 117 7.36 -14.05 18.59
CA ALA A 117 8.45 -15.05 18.60
C ALA A 117 8.87 -15.47 17.18
N ALA A 118 8.06 -15.18 16.16
CA ALA A 118 8.28 -15.60 14.77
C ALA A 118 9.33 -14.77 14.03
N LYS A 119 10.43 -14.41 14.68
CA LYS A 119 11.50 -13.61 14.08
C LYS A 119 12.06 -14.29 12.83
N ASP A 120 12.34 -13.52 11.78
CA ASP A 120 12.93 -14.02 10.53
C ASP A 120 12.07 -15.10 9.84
N ALA A 121 10.77 -15.18 10.15
CA ALA A 121 9.86 -16.12 9.50
C ALA A 121 9.66 -15.75 8.02
N VAL A 122 9.54 -16.77 7.16
CA VAL A 122 9.30 -16.63 5.73
C VAL A 122 7.99 -17.32 5.36
N ILE A 123 7.04 -16.57 4.81
CA ILE A 123 5.74 -17.08 4.35
C ILE A 123 5.67 -16.80 2.85
N GLU A 124 5.87 -17.83 2.02
CA GLU A 124 6.08 -17.64 0.59
C GLU A 124 5.37 -18.63 -0.33
N ASP A 125 5.05 -18.20 -1.55
CA ASP A 125 4.48 -19.08 -2.59
C ASP A 125 3.22 -19.83 -2.14
N ASN A 126 2.40 -19.21 -1.28
CA ASN A 126 1.16 -19.80 -0.77
C ASN A 126 -0.08 -19.20 -1.46
N LEU A 127 -1.14 -20.01 -1.55
CA LEU A 127 -2.49 -19.56 -1.86
C LEU A 127 -3.27 -19.41 -0.54
N VAL A 128 -3.57 -18.18 -0.14
CA VAL A 128 -4.26 -17.88 1.12
C VAL A 128 -5.66 -17.39 0.82
N THR A 129 -6.68 -18.19 1.15
CA THR A 129 -8.08 -17.91 0.76
C THR A 129 -9.07 -18.20 1.89
N GLU A 130 -10.29 -17.65 1.82
CA GLU A 130 -11.39 -17.89 2.77
C GLU A 130 -11.04 -17.61 4.25
N ASN A 131 -10.07 -16.74 4.51
CA ASN A 131 -9.66 -16.34 5.86
C ASN A 131 -10.17 -14.94 6.20
N LEU A 132 -10.39 -14.66 7.49
CA LEU A 132 -10.73 -13.30 7.95
C LEU A 132 -9.55 -12.36 7.68
N TYR A 133 -8.39 -12.64 8.27
CA TYR A 133 -7.11 -12.06 7.86
C TYR A 133 -6.32 -13.08 7.05
N GLY A 134 -5.68 -12.67 5.97
CA GLY A 134 -4.82 -13.57 5.19
C GLY A 134 -3.59 -13.99 5.99
N ILE A 135 -2.65 -13.05 6.14
CA ILE A 135 -1.42 -13.20 6.92
C ILE A 135 -1.33 -12.06 7.93
N TYR A 136 -1.10 -12.39 9.20
CA TYR A 136 -0.96 -11.43 10.28
C TYR A 136 0.45 -11.53 10.89
N ILE A 137 1.26 -10.49 10.72
CA ILE A 137 2.59 -10.34 11.31
C ILE A 137 2.47 -9.48 12.57
N HIS A 138 2.44 -10.11 13.75
CA HIS A 138 2.19 -9.45 15.02
C HIS A 138 3.44 -9.46 15.90
N GLY A 139 4.31 -8.45 15.74
CA GLY A 139 5.56 -8.36 16.49
C GLY A 139 6.75 -9.09 15.87
N ALA A 140 6.52 -9.89 14.81
CA ALA A 140 7.52 -10.75 14.20
C ALA A 140 8.56 -9.93 13.41
N GLN A 141 9.71 -9.68 14.04
CA GLN A 141 10.77 -8.85 13.46
C GLN A 141 11.39 -9.50 12.23
N ASP A 142 11.73 -8.66 11.25
CA ASP A 142 12.44 -9.04 10.01
C ASP A 142 11.77 -10.18 9.21
N SER A 143 10.50 -10.49 9.50
CA SER A 143 9.72 -11.53 8.80
C SER A 143 9.30 -11.10 7.40
N ILE A 144 9.18 -12.06 6.50
CA ILE A 144 8.96 -11.84 5.08
C ILE A 144 7.68 -12.57 4.65
N THR A 145 6.76 -11.84 4.02
CA THR A 145 5.68 -12.42 3.23
C THR A 145 5.96 -12.14 1.76
N ARG A 146 6.18 -13.19 0.95
CA ARG A 146 6.51 -12.98 -0.47
C ARG A 146 5.86 -13.92 -1.45
N ALA A 147 5.57 -13.45 -2.66
CA ALA A 147 5.05 -14.27 -3.75
C ALA A 147 3.78 -15.08 -3.39
N ASN A 148 2.98 -14.60 -2.43
CA ASN A 148 1.71 -15.24 -2.08
C ASN A 148 0.58 -14.67 -2.95
N LYS A 149 -0.40 -15.52 -3.25
CA LYS A 149 -1.70 -15.10 -3.78
C LYS A 149 -2.70 -15.09 -2.63
N ILE A 150 -3.20 -13.91 -2.26
CA ILE A 150 -4.09 -13.73 -1.11
C ILE A 150 -5.45 -13.24 -1.62
N ILE A 151 -6.48 -14.06 -1.40
CA ILE A 151 -7.86 -13.79 -1.81
C ILE A 151 -8.70 -13.70 -0.54
N GLY A 152 -9.03 -12.48 -0.13
CA GLY A 152 -9.87 -12.22 1.03
C GLY A 152 -11.31 -12.69 0.81
N ARG A 153 -12.07 -12.75 1.91
CA ARG A 153 -13.50 -13.07 1.87
C ARG A 153 -14.29 -12.02 1.09
N LYS A 154 -15.29 -12.48 0.33
CA LYS A 154 -16.22 -11.66 -0.45
C LYS A 154 -17.58 -11.48 0.24
N ASP A 155 -17.82 -12.26 1.29
CA ASP A 155 -19.05 -12.23 2.08
C ASP A 155 -18.94 -11.26 3.27
N GLY A 156 -20.10 -10.90 3.83
CA GLY A 156 -20.19 -10.03 5.00
C GLY A 156 -19.97 -8.55 4.69
N ARG A 157 -19.89 -7.74 5.74
CA ARG A 157 -19.66 -6.29 5.63
C ARG A 157 -18.18 -6.01 5.47
N LEU A 158 -17.83 -5.06 4.60
CA LEU A 158 -16.44 -4.62 4.42
C LEU A 158 -15.80 -4.13 5.73
N SER A 159 -16.57 -3.50 6.62
CA SER A 159 -16.09 -3.08 7.94
C SER A 159 -15.70 -4.23 8.86
N GLU A 160 -16.27 -5.41 8.64
CA GLU A 160 -16.06 -6.64 9.41
C GLU A 160 -15.03 -7.57 8.74
N ALA A 161 -14.63 -7.27 7.50
CA ALA A 161 -13.59 -8.00 6.79
C ALA A 161 -12.18 -7.67 7.33
N GLY A 162 -11.30 -8.67 7.34
CA GLY A 162 -9.89 -8.47 7.64
C GLY A 162 -9.08 -8.09 6.39
N ASN A 163 -7.79 -7.86 6.61
CA ASN A 163 -6.86 -7.42 5.56
C ASN A 163 -6.11 -8.62 4.95
N GLY A 164 -5.56 -8.44 3.74
CA GLY A 164 -4.71 -9.45 3.10
C GLY A 164 -3.46 -9.74 3.93
N VAL A 165 -2.64 -8.71 4.18
CA VAL A 165 -1.50 -8.76 5.10
C VAL A 165 -1.62 -7.67 6.16
N THR A 166 -1.57 -8.04 7.44
CA THR A 166 -1.49 -7.09 8.55
C THR A 166 -0.11 -7.10 9.16
N VAL A 167 0.49 -5.92 9.36
CA VAL A 167 1.78 -5.72 10.03
C VAL A 167 1.56 -4.88 11.28
N TRP A 168 1.69 -5.49 12.45
CA TRP A 168 1.51 -4.80 13.73
C TRP A 168 2.81 -4.86 14.52
N ASN A 169 3.40 -3.70 14.81
CA ASN A 169 4.63 -3.57 15.61
C ASN A 169 5.72 -4.59 15.24
N ALA A 170 5.97 -4.79 13.93
CA ALA A 170 6.91 -5.77 13.40
C ALA A 170 8.04 -5.06 12.64
N PRO A 171 9.03 -4.48 13.35
CA PRO A 171 10.12 -3.76 12.70
C PRO A 171 10.88 -4.63 11.70
N GLY A 172 11.21 -4.06 10.54
CA GLY A 172 11.98 -4.79 9.52
C GLY A 172 11.17 -5.74 8.64
N ALA A 173 9.90 -6.00 8.97
CA ALA A 173 9.06 -6.90 8.19
C ALA A 173 8.90 -6.43 6.74
N LYS A 174 8.85 -7.39 5.81
CA LYS A 174 8.80 -7.15 4.37
C LYS A 174 7.60 -7.86 3.75
N VAL A 175 6.91 -7.17 2.86
CA VAL A 175 5.79 -7.70 2.08
C VAL A 175 6.12 -7.49 0.61
N LEU A 176 6.49 -8.57 -0.09
CA LEU A 176 7.18 -8.50 -1.39
C LEU A 176 6.46 -9.32 -2.47
N ALA A 177 6.18 -8.73 -3.63
CA ALA A 177 5.69 -9.48 -4.78
C ALA A 177 4.43 -10.33 -4.54
N ASN A 178 3.54 -9.90 -3.64
CA ASN A 178 2.26 -10.60 -3.40
C ASN A 178 1.17 -10.07 -4.34
N ASP A 179 0.21 -10.92 -4.71
CA ASP A 179 -1.02 -10.55 -5.42
C ASP A 179 -2.20 -10.64 -4.44
N ILE A 180 -2.81 -9.50 -4.12
CA ILE A 180 -3.77 -9.37 -3.02
C ILE A 180 -5.09 -8.77 -3.53
N SER A 181 -6.19 -9.47 -3.26
CA SER A 181 -7.54 -9.02 -3.62
C SER A 181 -8.61 -9.40 -2.60
N TYR A 182 -9.69 -8.63 -2.56
CA TYR A 182 -10.85 -8.79 -1.66
C TYR A 182 -10.49 -8.81 -0.16
N GLY A 183 -11.51 -8.99 0.69
CA GLY A 183 -11.41 -8.59 2.10
C GLY A 183 -11.52 -7.07 2.22
N ARG A 184 -10.77 -6.46 3.15
CA ARG A 184 -10.84 -5.02 3.41
C ARG A 184 -9.70 -4.24 2.75
N ASP A 185 -8.49 -4.36 3.28
CA ASP A 185 -7.30 -3.65 2.79
C ASP A 185 -6.24 -4.66 2.36
N GLY A 186 -5.38 -4.30 1.39
CA GLY A 186 -4.32 -5.17 0.89
C GLY A 186 -3.22 -5.39 1.93
N ILE A 187 -2.43 -4.35 2.19
CA ILE A 187 -1.51 -4.29 3.33
C ILE A 187 -2.02 -3.25 4.32
N ALA A 188 -2.20 -3.64 5.58
CA ALA A 188 -2.46 -2.72 6.68
C ALA A 188 -1.31 -2.77 7.68
N THR A 189 -0.66 -1.64 7.94
CA THR A 189 0.43 -1.54 8.91
C THR A 189 0.08 -0.58 10.05
N ASN A 190 0.40 -0.96 11.28
CA ASN A 190 0.20 -0.15 12.46
C ASN A 190 1.40 -0.22 13.42
N ALA A 191 1.84 0.96 13.88
CA ALA A 191 2.85 1.13 14.93
C ALA A 191 4.16 0.36 14.66
N SER A 192 4.68 0.42 13.43
CA SER A 192 5.88 -0.32 13.01
C SER A 192 6.97 0.61 12.46
N LYS A 193 8.11 0.05 12.02
CA LYS A 193 9.20 0.83 11.40
C LYS A 193 10.13 -0.02 10.55
N ARG A 194 10.88 0.62 9.64
CA ARG A 194 11.88 -0.06 8.78
C ARG A 194 11.27 -1.16 7.92
N ASN A 195 10.00 -1.04 7.56
CA ASN A 195 9.31 -2.00 6.72
C ASN A 195 9.57 -1.73 5.24
N VAL A 196 9.50 -2.78 4.42
CA VAL A 196 9.61 -2.68 2.96
C VAL A 196 8.41 -3.36 2.32
N PHE A 197 7.56 -2.58 1.66
CA PHE A 197 6.44 -3.09 0.87
C PHE A 197 6.74 -2.84 -0.60
N SER A 198 7.04 -3.90 -1.35
CA SER A 198 7.58 -3.75 -2.70
C SER A 198 7.03 -4.75 -3.70
N GLU A 199 6.81 -4.28 -4.93
CA GLU A 199 6.43 -5.13 -6.08
C GLU A 199 5.10 -5.88 -5.90
N ASN A 200 4.25 -5.46 -4.96
CA ASN A 200 2.95 -6.09 -4.74
C ASN A 200 1.91 -5.56 -5.72
N ARG A 201 0.95 -6.41 -6.08
CA ARG A 201 -0.20 -6.09 -6.92
C ARG A 201 -1.49 -6.14 -6.09
N PHE A 202 -2.33 -5.13 -6.25
CA PHE A 202 -3.55 -4.94 -5.47
C PHE A 202 -4.74 -4.63 -6.35
N HIS A 203 -5.85 -5.36 -6.17
CA HIS A 203 -7.08 -5.07 -6.90
C HIS A 203 -8.32 -5.50 -6.09
N ASN A 204 -9.46 -4.85 -6.34
CA ASN A 204 -10.72 -5.11 -5.63
C ASN A 204 -10.55 -5.03 -4.10
N LEU A 205 -9.95 -3.94 -3.62
CA LEU A 205 -9.75 -3.64 -2.20
C LEU A 205 -10.24 -2.23 -1.88
N ARG A 206 -10.50 -1.98 -0.59
CA ARG A 206 -10.72 -0.62 -0.11
C ARG A 206 -9.43 0.16 -0.28
N PHE A 207 -8.39 -0.21 0.47
CA PHE A 207 -7.06 0.39 0.35
C PHE A 207 -6.06 -0.65 -0.14
N ALA A 208 -5.26 -0.33 -1.17
CA ALA A 208 -4.15 -1.21 -1.56
C ALA A 208 -3.11 -1.27 -0.43
N ILE A 209 -2.69 -0.10 0.08
CA ILE A 209 -1.80 0.02 1.24
C ILE A 209 -2.37 1.04 2.22
N HIS A 210 -2.49 0.63 3.49
CA HIS A 210 -3.01 1.43 4.59
C HIS A 210 -1.95 1.55 5.70
N TYR A 211 -1.35 2.73 5.83
CA TYR A 211 -0.37 3.04 6.88
C TYR A 211 -1.01 3.75 8.06
N MET A 212 -0.68 3.28 9.26
CA MET A 212 -0.90 3.96 10.53
C MET A 212 0.39 3.94 11.35
N TYR A 213 0.90 5.10 11.77
CA TYR A 213 2.02 5.19 12.72
C TYR A 213 3.26 4.34 12.35
N THR A 214 3.55 4.16 11.06
CA THR A 214 4.63 3.29 10.58
C THR A 214 5.71 4.14 9.92
N ASN A 215 6.91 4.18 10.51
CA ASN A 215 7.92 5.19 10.17
C ASN A 215 9.16 4.58 9.50
N ASP A 216 10.03 5.40 8.91
CA ASP A 216 11.35 4.98 8.41
C ASP A 216 11.25 3.79 7.44
N SER A 217 10.22 3.78 6.59
CA SER A 217 9.83 2.62 5.79
C SER A 217 9.76 2.95 4.30
N GLU A 218 9.74 1.92 3.48
CA GLU A 218 9.77 2.02 2.02
C GLU A 218 8.55 1.36 1.39
N ILE A 219 7.94 2.06 0.43
CA ILE A 219 6.83 1.60 -0.41
C ILE A 219 7.32 1.79 -1.85
N ARG A 220 7.66 0.69 -2.55
CA ARG A 220 8.34 0.79 -3.85
C ARG A 220 7.83 -0.16 -4.91
N GLY A 221 7.55 0.34 -6.11
CA GLY A 221 7.25 -0.50 -7.28
C GLY A 221 5.94 -1.28 -7.15
N ASN A 222 5.01 -0.87 -6.28
CA ASN A 222 3.73 -1.54 -6.12
C ASN A 222 2.74 -1.06 -7.19
N VAL A 223 1.73 -1.89 -7.49
CA VAL A 223 0.69 -1.57 -8.47
C VAL A 223 -0.69 -1.74 -7.84
N SER A 224 -1.43 -0.65 -7.73
CA SER A 224 -2.83 -0.57 -7.30
C SER A 224 -3.75 -0.39 -8.51
N ILE A 225 -4.78 -1.24 -8.64
CA ILE A 225 -5.69 -1.23 -9.78
C ILE A 225 -7.14 -1.23 -9.30
N GLY A 226 -7.89 -0.18 -9.64
CA GLY A 226 -9.34 -0.16 -9.45
C GLY A 226 -9.81 -0.20 -7.99
N ASN A 227 -8.95 0.04 -7.01
CA ASN A 227 -9.31 0.03 -5.58
C ASN A 227 -10.08 1.30 -5.21
N VAL A 228 -10.54 1.42 -3.95
CA VAL A 228 -11.17 2.68 -3.49
C VAL A 228 -10.10 3.77 -3.30
N VAL A 229 -8.99 3.42 -2.66
CA VAL A 229 -7.77 4.24 -2.58
C VAL A 229 -6.56 3.36 -2.86
N GLY A 230 -5.60 3.87 -3.61
CA GLY A 230 -4.32 3.19 -3.80
C GLY A 230 -3.51 3.22 -2.50
N TYR A 231 -2.84 4.33 -2.25
CA TYR A 231 -1.88 4.44 -1.15
C TYR A 231 -2.40 5.40 -0.07
N ALA A 232 -2.97 4.86 1.01
CA ALA A 232 -3.43 5.61 2.17
C ALA A 232 -2.33 5.71 3.24
N ILE A 233 -1.57 6.82 3.20
CA ILE A 233 -0.42 7.06 4.07
C ILE A 233 -0.80 7.99 5.22
N MET A 234 -0.93 7.43 6.42
CA MET A 234 -1.43 8.18 7.57
C MET A 234 -0.48 8.17 8.77
N PHE A 235 -0.36 9.33 9.44
CA PHE A 235 0.33 9.52 10.71
C PHE A 235 1.75 8.94 10.78
N SER A 236 2.49 9.08 9.69
CA SER A 236 3.77 8.38 9.48
C SER A 236 4.85 9.35 9.02
N SER A 237 6.12 9.02 9.21
CA SER A 237 7.23 9.94 8.91
C SER A 237 8.44 9.23 8.32
N ARG A 238 9.22 10.00 7.53
CA ARG A 238 10.48 9.54 6.91
C ARG A 238 10.27 8.33 6.02
N LEU A 239 9.23 8.40 5.19
CA LEU A 239 8.91 7.36 4.22
C LEU A 239 9.61 7.60 2.90
N LYS A 240 9.89 6.52 2.20
CA LYS A 240 10.27 6.51 0.78
C LYS A 240 9.13 5.88 -0.02
N ILE A 241 8.42 6.67 -0.81
CA ILE A 241 7.30 6.25 -1.65
C ILE A 241 7.76 6.42 -3.10
N ILE A 242 8.21 5.32 -3.71
CA ILE A 242 9.04 5.35 -4.91
C ILE A 242 8.42 4.47 -6.02
N ASP A 243 8.29 4.99 -7.23
CA ASP A 243 7.95 4.21 -8.43
C ASP A 243 6.67 3.36 -8.30
N ASN A 244 5.68 3.81 -7.51
CA ASN A 244 4.41 3.10 -7.38
C ASN A 244 3.41 3.55 -8.44
N VAL A 245 2.50 2.66 -8.83
CA VAL A 245 1.45 2.92 -9.82
C VAL A 245 0.08 2.79 -9.18
N SER A 246 -0.72 3.84 -9.24
CA SER A 246 -2.17 3.82 -8.99
C SER A 246 -2.89 3.94 -10.32
N ASP A 247 -3.59 2.91 -10.78
CA ASP A 247 -4.34 2.90 -12.03
C ASP A 247 -5.85 2.74 -11.78
N GLY A 248 -6.60 3.82 -11.99
CA GLY A 248 -8.06 3.78 -11.91
C GLY A 248 -8.61 3.55 -10.50
N ASP A 249 -7.87 3.88 -9.44
CA ASP A 249 -8.43 3.92 -8.09
C ASP A 249 -9.56 4.97 -7.99
N ARG A 250 -10.55 4.78 -7.12
CA ARG A 250 -11.80 5.57 -7.16
C ARG A 250 -11.66 6.98 -6.57
N ASP A 251 -11.14 7.08 -5.34
CA ASP A 251 -11.16 8.34 -4.57
C ASP A 251 -9.81 9.04 -4.60
N HIS A 252 -8.75 8.29 -4.31
CA HIS A 252 -7.40 8.83 -4.16
C HIS A 252 -6.39 7.84 -4.75
N GLY A 253 -5.47 8.33 -5.59
CA GLY A 253 -4.32 7.51 -5.97
C GLY A 253 -3.31 7.44 -4.83
N VAL A 254 -2.87 8.61 -4.36
CA VAL A 254 -2.03 8.75 -3.16
C VAL A 254 -2.70 9.70 -2.16
N LEU A 255 -2.88 9.24 -0.93
CA LEU A 255 -3.38 10.01 0.19
C LEU A 255 -2.26 10.19 1.22
N LEU A 256 -1.86 11.43 1.47
CA LEU A 256 -0.91 11.80 2.51
C LEU A 256 -1.66 12.56 3.61
N ASN A 257 -1.97 11.88 4.72
CA ASN A 257 -2.60 12.49 5.88
C ASN A 257 -1.64 12.47 7.07
N SER A 258 -1.14 13.63 7.48
CA SER A 258 -0.15 13.69 8.57
C SER A 258 1.07 12.81 8.29
N ALA A 259 1.41 12.66 7.01
CA ALA A 259 2.62 12.02 6.52
C ALA A 259 3.72 13.09 6.37
N ASN A 260 4.84 12.95 7.08
CA ASN A 260 5.82 14.03 7.22
C ASN A 260 7.24 13.63 6.82
N SER A 261 8.03 14.60 6.38
CA SER A 261 9.47 14.41 6.11
C SER A 261 9.78 13.24 5.18
N SER A 262 8.89 12.99 4.21
CA SER A 262 8.95 11.83 3.32
C SER A 262 9.32 12.22 1.90
N LEU A 263 9.93 11.28 1.17
CA LEU A 263 10.22 11.39 -0.25
C LEU A 263 9.15 10.64 -1.04
N VAL A 264 8.51 11.33 -1.98
CA VAL A 264 7.51 10.79 -2.90
C VAL A 264 8.01 11.07 -4.32
N THR A 265 8.52 10.04 -5.00
CA THR A 265 9.17 10.24 -6.30
C THR A 265 8.93 9.09 -7.27
N GLY A 266 8.88 9.41 -8.57
CA GLY A 266 8.69 8.41 -9.64
C GLY A 266 7.31 7.76 -9.67
N ASN A 267 6.38 8.18 -8.81
CA ASN A 267 5.07 7.55 -8.74
C ASN A 267 4.17 8.02 -9.89
N ILE A 268 3.32 7.11 -10.36
CA ILE A 268 2.36 7.37 -11.43
C ILE A 268 0.95 7.18 -10.87
N VAL A 269 0.10 8.18 -11.05
CA VAL A 269 -1.34 8.08 -10.80
C VAL A 269 -2.08 8.33 -12.10
N ARG A 270 -2.81 7.31 -12.56
CA ARG A 270 -3.61 7.35 -13.80
C ARG A 270 -5.09 7.32 -13.47
N GLY A 271 -5.79 8.32 -13.98
CA GLY A 271 -7.23 8.37 -13.98
C GLY A 271 -7.84 7.48 -15.04
N ARG A 272 -8.96 6.84 -14.70
CA ARG A 272 -9.81 6.06 -15.60
C ARG A 272 -11.25 6.54 -15.46
N LEU A 273 -12.00 6.52 -16.55
CA LEU A 273 -13.44 6.66 -16.50
C LEU A 273 -14.04 5.37 -15.94
N GLN A 274 -14.97 5.53 -15.00
CA GLN A 274 -15.54 4.44 -14.22
C GLN A 274 -17.04 4.67 -14.02
N PRO A 275 -17.84 3.61 -13.87
CA PRO A 275 -19.27 3.74 -13.58
C PRO A 275 -19.55 4.59 -12.34
N GLU A 276 -20.53 5.50 -12.44
CA GLU A 276 -20.98 6.36 -11.32
C GLU A 276 -21.54 5.55 -10.15
N SER A 277 -22.03 4.32 -10.41
CA SER A 277 -22.45 3.37 -9.38
C SER A 277 -21.41 3.21 -8.28
N ARG A 278 -20.11 3.21 -8.64
CA ARG A 278 -19.01 3.14 -7.66
C ARG A 278 -19.07 4.21 -6.59
N TRP A 279 -19.65 5.39 -6.84
CA TRP A 279 -19.81 6.48 -5.86
C TRP A 279 -21.15 6.44 -5.13
N THR A 280 -22.21 5.96 -5.78
CA THR A 280 -23.58 6.03 -5.25
C THR A 280 -23.97 4.80 -4.42
N THR A 281 -23.34 3.64 -4.67
CA THR A 281 -23.58 2.41 -3.89
C THR A 281 -22.76 2.35 -2.60
N ALA A 282 -21.76 3.23 -2.45
CA ALA A 282 -20.88 3.30 -1.29
C ALA A 282 -21.69 3.49 0.01
N GLY A 283 -21.60 2.52 0.93
CA GLY A 283 -22.30 2.55 2.21
C GLY A 283 -23.82 2.26 2.17
N SER A 284 -24.39 1.86 1.03
CA SER A 284 -25.81 1.45 0.97
C SER A 284 -26.02 0.03 1.54
N ARG A 285 -27.02 -0.11 2.44
CA ARG A 285 -27.23 -1.26 3.35
C ARG A 285 -27.52 -2.61 2.67
N GLU A 286 -27.59 -2.67 1.35
CA GLU A 286 -27.86 -3.90 0.59
C GLU A 286 -26.66 -4.42 -0.23
N SER A 287 -25.53 -3.71 -0.31
CA SER A 287 -24.45 -4.11 -1.21
C SER A 287 -23.13 -4.37 -0.50
N THR A 288 -22.63 -5.59 -0.66
CA THR A 288 -21.24 -6.02 -0.48
C THR A 288 -20.29 -5.42 -1.53
N GLN A 289 -20.71 -4.39 -2.28
CA GLN A 289 -20.07 -3.91 -3.51
C GLN A 289 -19.68 -2.42 -3.41
N GLU A 290 -18.74 -2.10 -2.51
CA GLU A 290 -17.92 -0.89 -2.62
C GLU A 290 -16.77 -1.08 -3.64
N LEU A 291 -16.57 -2.32 -4.08
CA LEU A 291 -15.51 -2.79 -4.96
C LEU A 291 -16.10 -3.13 -6.33
N PRO A 292 -15.32 -3.03 -7.41
CA PRO A 292 -15.74 -3.51 -8.73
C PRO A 292 -16.12 -5.00 -8.63
N SER A 293 -17.21 -5.40 -9.30
CA SER A 293 -17.54 -6.82 -9.45
C SER A 293 -16.75 -7.40 -10.63
N ASP A 294 -16.37 -8.68 -10.55
CA ASP A 294 -15.65 -9.37 -11.64
C ASP A 294 -16.49 -9.47 -12.92
N ASP A 295 -17.81 -9.32 -12.78
CA ASP A 295 -18.81 -9.41 -13.85
C ASP A 295 -19.16 -8.05 -14.47
N GLU A 296 -18.55 -6.93 -14.03
CA GLU A 296 -18.75 -5.64 -14.69
C GLU A 296 -18.15 -5.68 -16.11
N PRO A 297 -18.97 -5.60 -17.17
CA PRO A 297 -18.46 -5.68 -18.53
C PRO A 297 -17.56 -4.47 -18.82
N PRO A 298 -16.51 -4.62 -19.64
CA PRO A 298 -15.71 -3.49 -20.07
C PRO A 298 -16.61 -2.44 -20.72
N LEU A 299 -16.38 -1.17 -20.38
CA LEU A 299 -17.15 -0.04 -20.88
C LEU A 299 -17.17 -0.08 -22.41
N SER A 300 -18.37 -0.16 -23.01
CA SER A 300 -18.55 -0.03 -24.46
C SER A 300 -18.46 1.44 -24.86
N ASP A 301 -17.73 1.74 -25.95
CA ASP A 301 -17.39 3.08 -26.46
C ASP A 301 -18.57 4.03 -26.81
N GLY A 302 -19.82 3.67 -26.52
CA GLY A 302 -21.02 4.37 -27.01
C GLY A 302 -21.75 5.28 -26.01
N ASP A 303 -21.68 5.01 -24.70
CA ASP A 303 -22.44 5.77 -23.69
C ASP A 303 -21.54 6.25 -22.56
N MET A 304 -21.14 7.52 -22.65
CA MET A 304 -20.33 8.21 -21.63
C MET A 304 -21.20 8.80 -20.51
N SER A 305 -22.53 8.65 -20.59
CA SER A 305 -23.43 9.09 -19.53
C SER A 305 -23.28 8.16 -18.31
N GLY A 306 -23.26 8.74 -17.12
CA GLY A 306 -23.03 7.97 -15.88
C GLY A 306 -21.59 7.50 -15.66
N LEU A 307 -20.59 8.07 -16.35
CA LEU A 307 -19.17 7.85 -16.05
C LEU A 307 -18.55 9.00 -15.26
N ARG A 308 -17.66 8.66 -14.32
CA ARG A 308 -16.86 9.59 -13.53
C ARG A 308 -15.39 9.20 -13.60
N ALA A 309 -14.51 10.20 -13.65
CA ALA A 309 -13.07 9.97 -13.60
C ALA A 309 -12.65 9.65 -12.17
N GLY A 310 -12.02 8.49 -11.97
CA GLY A 310 -11.33 8.11 -10.74
C GLY A 310 -9.82 7.91 -10.99
N PRO A 311 -8.93 8.40 -10.12
CA PRO A 311 -9.28 8.91 -8.80
C PRO A 311 -9.83 10.33 -8.85
N GLU A 312 -10.76 10.64 -7.93
CA GLU A 312 -11.22 12.02 -7.75
C GLU A 312 -10.06 12.97 -7.53
N LYS A 313 -9.03 12.51 -6.83
CA LYS A 313 -7.79 13.24 -6.57
C LYS A 313 -6.61 12.32 -6.84
N CYS A 314 -5.75 12.69 -7.78
CA CYS A 314 -4.52 11.96 -8.03
C CYS A 314 -3.68 11.90 -6.74
N VAL A 315 -3.46 13.07 -6.12
CA VAL A 315 -2.86 13.18 -4.77
C VAL A 315 -3.71 14.04 -3.85
N PHE A 316 -3.91 13.58 -2.62
CA PHE A 316 -4.48 14.38 -1.54
C PHE A 316 -3.48 14.58 -0.41
N VAL A 317 -3.12 15.83 -0.13
CA VAL A 317 -2.15 16.24 0.89
C VAL A 317 -2.90 16.99 1.99
N TYR A 318 -2.97 16.39 3.17
CA TYR A 318 -3.70 16.88 4.34
C TYR A 318 -2.80 16.87 5.56
N ASN A 319 -2.51 18.04 6.14
CA ASN A 319 -1.64 18.18 7.31
C ASN A 319 -0.29 17.45 7.16
N ALA A 320 0.24 17.37 5.95
CA ALA A 320 1.43 16.61 5.61
C ALA A 320 2.58 17.59 5.30
N ASN A 321 3.66 17.52 6.07
CA ASN A 321 4.65 18.59 6.14
C ASN A 321 6.05 18.12 5.79
N LYS A 322 6.87 19.02 5.23
CA LYS A 322 8.30 18.80 4.94
C LYS A 322 8.56 17.63 4.00
N ASN A 323 7.60 17.29 3.14
CA ASN A 323 7.78 16.23 2.15
C ASN A 323 8.42 16.77 0.88
N ARG A 324 9.05 15.88 0.11
CA ARG A 324 9.56 16.16 -1.23
C ARG A 324 8.76 15.33 -2.21
N LEU A 325 7.92 15.99 -3.01
CA LEU A 325 7.15 15.37 -4.08
C LEU A 325 7.80 15.77 -5.40
N VAL A 326 8.59 14.86 -5.97
CA VAL A 326 9.45 15.16 -7.13
C VAL A 326 9.41 14.07 -8.19
N GLY A 327 9.33 14.42 -9.47
CA GLY A 327 9.39 13.41 -10.54
C GLY A 327 8.18 12.47 -10.59
N ASN A 328 6.99 12.91 -10.16
CA ASN A 328 5.78 12.08 -10.21
C ASN A 328 4.89 12.47 -11.40
N GLU A 329 4.08 11.54 -11.90
CA GLU A 329 3.07 11.81 -12.93
C GLU A 329 1.66 11.67 -12.35
N PHE A 330 0.85 12.73 -12.53
CA PHE A 330 -0.55 12.80 -12.12
C PHE A 330 -1.40 13.08 -13.35
N ASN A 331 -2.03 12.03 -13.87
CA ASN A 331 -2.61 12.03 -15.21
C ASN A 331 -4.09 11.66 -15.19
N GLY A 332 -4.96 12.49 -15.79
CA GLY A 332 -6.35 12.14 -16.08
C GLY A 332 -7.29 12.11 -14.87
N CYS A 333 -6.92 12.72 -13.74
CA CYS A 333 -7.71 12.73 -12.51
C CYS A 333 -8.74 13.87 -12.47
N GLY A 334 -9.71 13.76 -11.55
CA GLY A 334 -10.64 14.87 -11.28
C GLY A 334 -9.92 16.13 -10.74
N ILE A 335 -8.94 15.91 -9.86
CA ILE A 335 -8.01 16.91 -9.34
C ILE A 335 -6.60 16.30 -9.38
N GLY A 336 -5.62 16.99 -9.98
CA GLY A 336 -4.22 16.54 -10.00
C GLY A 336 -3.63 16.47 -8.59
N ILE A 337 -3.70 17.58 -7.86
CA ILE A 337 -3.34 17.62 -6.44
C ILE A 337 -4.31 18.48 -5.63
N HIS A 338 -4.81 17.93 -4.53
CA HIS A 338 -5.56 18.68 -3.52
C HIS A 338 -4.68 18.86 -2.29
N PHE A 339 -4.43 20.12 -1.92
CA PHE A 339 -3.47 20.49 -0.90
C PHE A 339 -4.13 21.39 0.14
N THR A 340 -4.19 20.96 1.40
CA THR A 340 -4.98 21.63 2.44
C THR A 340 -4.41 21.42 3.85
N ALA A 341 -5.10 21.99 4.84
CA ALA A 341 -4.87 21.78 6.27
C ALA A 341 -3.44 22.09 6.75
N GLY A 342 -2.86 23.20 6.28
CA GLY A 342 -1.57 23.68 6.78
C GLY A 342 -0.39 22.78 6.44
N SER A 343 -0.44 22.08 5.30
CA SER A 343 0.65 21.23 4.79
C SER A 343 1.88 22.08 4.41
N GLU A 344 2.77 22.35 5.35
CA GLU A 344 3.86 23.33 5.23
C GLU A 344 5.23 22.71 4.90
N GLY A 345 6.10 23.51 4.26
CA GLY A 345 7.49 23.16 3.98
C GLY A 345 7.67 22.03 2.96
N ASN A 346 6.65 21.72 2.17
CA ASN A 346 6.74 20.72 1.11
C ASN A 346 7.44 21.29 -0.12
N ILE A 347 8.28 20.48 -0.76
CA ILE A 347 8.89 20.77 -2.06
C ILE A 347 8.08 20.04 -3.14
N MET A 348 7.75 20.76 -4.22
CA MET A 348 7.01 20.27 -5.36
C MET A 348 7.70 20.71 -6.65
N SER A 349 8.48 19.83 -7.28
CA SER A 349 9.22 20.15 -8.50
C SER A 349 9.43 18.92 -9.37
N GLY A 350 9.53 19.12 -10.69
CA GLY A 350 9.72 18.06 -11.68
C GLY A 350 8.57 17.07 -11.78
N ASN A 351 7.36 17.43 -11.34
CA ASN A 351 6.18 16.58 -11.52
C ASN A 351 5.48 16.90 -12.84
N SER A 352 4.69 15.95 -13.33
CA SER A 352 3.88 16.08 -14.54
C SER A 352 2.39 16.07 -14.18
N PHE A 353 1.71 17.20 -14.38
CA PHE A 353 0.25 17.34 -14.19
C PHE A 353 -0.44 17.34 -15.56
N ILE A 354 -1.01 16.19 -15.93
CA ILE A 354 -1.46 15.92 -17.29
C ILE A 354 -2.96 15.67 -17.31
N ASN A 355 -3.70 16.39 -18.16
CA ASN A 355 -5.11 16.14 -18.48
C ASN A 355 -6.04 16.00 -17.24
N ASN A 356 -5.68 16.62 -16.12
CA ASN A 356 -6.55 16.65 -14.95
C ASN A 356 -7.64 17.69 -15.17
N ARG A 357 -8.87 17.41 -14.70
CA ARG A 357 -9.97 18.39 -14.82
C ARG A 357 -9.67 19.68 -14.06
N ASN A 358 -9.00 19.59 -12.92
CA ASN A 358 -8.38 20.72 -12.23
C ASN A 358 -6.96 20.31 -11.85
N GLN A 359 -5.93 21.05 -12.26
CA GLN A 359 -4.55 20.68 -11.92
C GLN A 359 -4.32 20.75 -10.40
N VAL A 360 -4.69 21.88 -9.79
CA VAL A 360 -4.46 22.13 -8.37
C VAL A 360 -5.72 22.61 -7.67
N LYS A 361 -6.00 22.02 -6.50
CA LYS A 361 -6.90 22.58 -5.51
C LYS A 361 -6.11 22.91 -4.26
N TYR A 362 -5.74 24.18 -4.08
CA TYR A 362 -5.01 24.64 -2.91
C TYR A 362 -5.91 25.40 -1.95
N VAL A 363 -5.98 24.96 -0.70
CA VAL A 363 -6.74 25.62 0.36
C VAL A 363 -5.77 26.12 1.43
N GLY A 364 -5.34 27.36 1.27
CA GLY A 364 -4.47 28.06 2.22
C GLY A 364 -4.47 29.57 1.99
N THR A 365 -3.69 30.28 2.80
CA THR A 365 -3.53 31.75 2.74
C THR A 365 -2.12 32.18 2.37
N ARG A 366 -1.19 31.24 2.20
CA ARG A 366 0.21 31.51 1.87
C ARG A 366 0.45 31.41 0.37
N TYR A 367 1.49 32.09 -0.08
CA TYR A 367 2.03 31.92 -1.41
C TYR A 367 3.05 30.78 -1.41
N LEU A 368 2.91 29.85 -2.35
CA LEU A 368 3.80 28.72 -2.54
C LEU A 368 4.39 28.79 -3.95
N ASP A 369 5.71 28.85 -4.06
CA ASP A 369 6.41 28.61 -5.32
C ASP A 369 6.72 27.12 -5.42
N TRP A 370 6.15 26.48 -6.44
CA TRP A 370 6.37 25.07 -6.79
C TRP A 370 7.42 24.96 -7.88
N SER A 371 8.54 25.61 -7.65
CA SER A 371 9.79 25.41 -8.35
C SER A 371 10.93 25.34 -7.34
N GLN A 372 12.00 24.66 -7.71
CA GLN A 372 13.21 24.57 -6.90
C GLN A 372 14.43 24.70 -7.81
N ASP A 373 15.36 25.58 -7.44
CA ASP A 373 16.63 25.78 -8.14
C ASP A 373 16.47 26.01 -9.66
N GLY A 374 15.46 26.81 -10.04
CA GLY A 374 15.15 27.12 -11.45
C GLY A 374 14.38 26.02 -12.18
N HIS A 375 13.90 24.99 -11.48
CA HIS A 375 13.21 23.84 -12.07
C HIS A 375 11.82 23.64 -11.44
N GLY A 376 10.77 23.88 -12.24
CA GLY A 376 9.37 23.72 -11.86
C GLY A 376 8.78 22.37 -12.25
N ASN A 377 7.48 22.36 -12.56
CA ASN A 377 6.68 21.21 -12.96
C ASN A 377 6.15 21.39 -14.39
N TYR A 378 5.76 20.28 -15.02
CA TYR A 378 5.04 20.30 -16.29
C TYR A 378 3.53 20.35 -16.07
N TRP A 379 2.85 21.18 -16.87
CA TRP A 379 1.40 21.43 -16.77
C TRP A 379 0.77 21.38 -18.16
N SER A 380 -0.06 20.38 -18.44
CA SER A 380 -0.60 20.16 -19.80
C SER A 380 -1.54 21.27 -20.29
N ASP A 381 -2.02 22.13 -19.40
CA ASP A 381 -2.93 23.25 -19.68
C ASP A 381 -2.22 24.62 -19.58
N ASN A 382 -0.89 24.64 -19.46
CA ASN A 382 -0.11 25.88 -19.46
C ASN A 382 0.22 26.32 -20.90
N PRO A 383 -0.35 27.44 -21.39
CA PRO A 383 0.01 27.99 -22.69
C PRO A 383 1.31 28.81 -22.56
N ALA A 384 2.44 28.14 -22.34
CA ALA A 384 3.75 28.77 -22.24
C ALA A 384 4.47 28.88 -23.59
N PHE A 385 5.41 29.83 -23.65
CA PHE A 385 6.40 29.97 -24.70
C PHE A 385 7.78 29.88 -24.05
N ASP A 386 8.72 29.37 -24.82
CA ASP A 386 10.13 29.26 -24.46
C ASP A 386 10.92 29.84 -25.64
N LEU A 387 11.26 31.13 -25.54
CA LEU A 387 11.90 31.89 -26.62
C LEU A 387 13.41 31.68 -26.67
N ASP A 388 14.05 31.32 -25.55
CA ASP A 388 15.49 31.10 -25.47
C ASP A 388 15.90 29.62 -25.61
N GLY A 389 14.93 28.70 -25.57
CA GLY A 389 15.06 27.28 -25.88
C GLY A 389 15.68 26.46 -24.76
N ASP A 390 15.55 26.91 -23.51
CA ASP A 390 16.14 26.23 -22.35
C ASP A 390 15.26 25.12 -21.75
N GLY A 391 14.04 24.93 -22.27
CA GLY A 391 13.07 23.93 -21.83
C GLY A 391 12.17 24.38 -20.67
N VAL A 392 12.29 25.64 -20.24
CA VAL A 392 11.48 26.28 -19.21
C VAL A 392 10.63 27.39 -19.85
N GLY A 393 9.40 27.55 -19.40
CA GLY A 393 8.52 28.60 -19.89
C GLY A 393 8.95 29.98 -19.40
N ASP A 394 9.00 30.96 -20.31
CA ASP A 394 9.36 32.35 -20.04
C ASP A 394 8.43 33.06 -19.03
N ASN A 395 7.24 32.50 -18.80
CA ASN A 395 6.23 33.05 -17.91
C ASN A 395 5.86 32.07 -16.80
N ALA A 396 5.76 32.61 -15.57
CA ALA A 396 5.29 31.86 -14.42
C ALA A 396 3.84 31.38 -14.58
N TYR A 397 3.61 30.10 -14.31
CA TYR A 397 2.29 29.48 -14.36
C TYR A 397 1.57 29.57 -13.00
N ARG A 398 0.26 29.73 -13.02
CA ARG A 398 -0.59 29.84 -11.81
C ARG A 398 -1.78 28.89 -11.94
N PRO A 399 -1.71 27.68 -11.33
CA PRO A 399 -2.77 26.68 -11.47
C PRO A 399 -4.04 27.00 -10.68
N ASN A 400 -4.01 28.00 -9.80
CA ASN A 400 -5.19 28.44 -9.05
C ASN A 400 -5.18 29.94 -8.77
N ASP A 401 -6.38 30.51 -8.66
CA ASP A 401 -6.58 31.91 -8.29
C ASP A 401 -7.70 32.11 -7.24
N LEU A 402 -7.95 33.37 -6.90
CA LEU A 402 -9.01 33.74 -5.94
C LEU A 402 -10.40 33.37 -6.46
N ILE A 403 -10.63 33.44 -7.76
CA ILE A 403 -11.91 33.08 -8.37
C ILE A 403 -12.15 31.59 -8.19
N ASP A 404 -11.12 30.76 -8.34
CA ASP A 404 -11.24 29.31 -8.11
C ASP A 404 -11.68 29.00 -6.67
N LYS A 405 -11.18 29.76 -5.69
CA LYS A 405 -11.64 29.64 -4.29
C LYS A 405 -13.13 29.98 -4.15
N VAL A 406 -13.60 31.04 -4.80
CA VAL A 406 -15.02 31.42 -4.82
C VAL A 406 -15.87 30.34 -5.50
N LEU A 407 -15.39 29.79 -6.62
CA LEU A 407 -16.08 28.70 -7.34
C LEU A 407 -16.15 27.42 -6.52
N TRP A 408 -15.15 27.14 -5.67
CA TRP A 408 -15.19 25.99 -4.77
C TRP A 408 -16.18 26.20 -3.61
N THR A 409 -16.30 27.41 -3.07
CA THR A 409 -17.27 27.71 -2.00
C THR A 409 -18.70 27.88 -2.53
N SER A 410 -18.85 28.31 -3.78
CA SER A 410 -20.14 28.57 -4.42
C SER A 410 -20.14 28.02 -5.85
N PRO A 411 -20.35 26.71 -6.03
CA PRO A 411 -20.31 26.07 -7.35
C PRO A 411 -21.29 26.67 -8.37
N GLN A 412 -22.40 27.25 -7.91
CA GLN A 412 -23.39 27.94 -8.75
C GLN A 412 -22.79 29.15 -9.48
N ALA A 413 -21.74 29.77 -8.93
CA ALA A 413 -21.05 30.90 -9.55
C ALA A 413 -20.27 30.50 -10.81
N LYS A 414 -20.18 29.20 -11.16
CA LYS A 414 -19.58 28.76 -12.43
C LYS A 414 -20.21 29.42 -13.65
N VAL A 415 -21.50 29.79 -13.60
CA VAL A 415 -22.17 30.51 -14.69
C VAL A 415 -21.57 31.88 -14.99
N LEU A 416 -20.80 32.45 -14.05
CA LEU A 416 -20.17 33.77 -14.17
C LEU A 416 -18.71 33.72 -14.60
N THR A 417 -18.15 32.52 -14.82
CA THR A 417 -16.73 32.32 -15.14
C THR A 417 -16.27 33.04 -16.39
N THR A 418 -17.15 33.17 -17.39
CA THR A 418 -16.89 33.89 -18.64
C THR A 418 -17.31 35.37 -18.58
N SER A 419 -17.76 35.86 -17.42
CA SER A 419 -18.20 37.25 -17.29
C SER A 419 -17.03 38.24 -17.37
N PRO A 420 -17.24 39.45 -17.91
CA PRO A 420 -16.21 40.49 -17.96
C PRO A 420 -15.65 40.85 -16.57
N ALA A 421 -16.45 40.77 -15.52
CA ALA A 421 -16.01 41.05 -14.15
C ALA A 421 -14.98 40.00 -13.66
N VAL A 422 -15.21 38.71 -13.94
CA VAL A 422 -14.27 37.64 -13.60
C VAL A 422 -12.98 37.77 -14.42
N GLN A 423 -13.09 38.08 -15.71
CA GLN A 423 -11.91 38.32 -16.56
C GLN A 423 -11.09 39.52 -16.07
N PHE A 424 -11.75 40.62 -15.70
CA PHE A 424 -11.08 41.81 -15.15
C PHE A 424 -10.36 41.50 -13.84
N ILE A 425 -11.00 40.72 -12.95
CA ILE A 425 -10.35 40.26 -11.72
C ILE A 425 -9.12 39.44 -12.09
N ARG A 426 -9.23 38.38 -12.91
CA ARG A 426 -8.07 37.55 -13.31
C ARG A 426 -6.93 38.37 -13.93
N TRP A 427 -7.24 39.34 -14.79
CA TRP A 427 -6.25 40.28 -15.34
C TRP A 427 -5.58 41.11 -14.24
N ALA A 428 -6.35 41.71 -13.34
CA ALA A 428 -5.81 42.51 -12.24
C ALA A 428 -4.94 41.65 -11.30
N GLN A 429 -5.31 40.38 -11.08
CA GLN A 429 -4.53 39.43 -10.28
C GLN A 429 -3.19 39.09 -10.95
N ALA A 430 -3.17 38.98 -12.28
CA ALA A 430 -1.94 38.76 -13.04
C ALA A 430 -1.01 39.99 -12.97
N GLN A 431 -1.56 41.21 -12.98
CA GLN A 431 -0.77 42.45 -12.93
C GLN A 431 -0.31 42.85 -11.52
N PHE A 432 -1.07 42.49 -10.48
CA PHE A 432 -0.76 42.87 -9.08
C PHE A 432 -0.70 41.65 -8.12
N PRO A 433 0.27 40.74 -8.27
CA PRO A 433 0.33 39.51 -7.49
C PRO A 433 0.46 39.72 -5.98
N ALA A 434 1.10 40.83 -5.56
CA ALA A 434 1.36 41.15 -4.15
C ALA A 434 0.10 41.48 -3.32
N LEU A 435 -1.05 41.68 -3.96
CA LEU A 435 -2.32 42.04 -3.32
C LEU A 435 -3.24 40.83 -3.07
N LEU A 436 -2.77 39.60 -3.36
CA LEU A 436 -3.58 38.39 -3.35
C LEU A 436 -3.48 37.60 -2.04
N PRO A 437 -4.59 37.01 -1.54
CA PRO A 437 -4.56 36.13 -0.38
C PRO A 437 -4.09 34.71 -0.78
N GLY A 438 -2.78 34.51 -0.84
CA GLY A 438 -2.14 33.20 -1.07
C GLY A 438 -2.44 32.55 -2.43
N GLY A 439 -1.79 31.43 -2.72
CA GLY A 439 -1.91 30.72 -4.00
C GLY A 439 -0.67 29.91 -4.34
N VAL A 440 -0.77 29.08 -5.37
CA VAL A 440 0.35 28.36 -5.95
C VAL A 440 0.83 29.11 -7.18
N VAL A 441 2.14 29.27 -7.31
CA VAL A 441 2.81 29.64 -8.54
C VAL A 441 3.82 28.56 -8.89
N ASP A 442 4.09 28.40 -10.17
CA ASP A 442 5.30 27.76 -10.65
C ASP A 442 6.08 28.81 -11.42
N SER A 443 7.20 29.27 -10.87
CA SER A 443 8.01 30.33 -11.51
C SER A 443 8.87 29.83 -12.67
N HIS A 444 9.06 28.51 -12.81
CA HIS A 444 9.88 27.89 -13.84
C HIS A 444 9.17 26.66 -14.43
N PRO A 445 7.97 26.84 -15.01
CA PRO A 445 7.19 25.71 -15.51
C PRO A 445 7.93 25.03 -16.67
N LEU A 446 7.95 23.70 -16.69
CA LEU A 446 8.63 22.93 -17.73
C LEU A 446 7.80 22.90 -19.02
N MET A 447 8.49 22.95 -20.16
CA MET A 447 7.86 22.87 -21.49
C MET A 447 7.46 21.44 -21.88
N GLU A 448 8.16 20.44 -21.35
CA GLU A 448 7.90 19.01 -21.61
C GLU A 448 7.76 18.22 -20.31
N PRO A 449 6.95 17.14 -20.29
CA PRO A 449 6.86 16.27 -19.14
C PRO A 449 8.20 15.52 -18.91
N PRO A 450 8.77 15.55 -17.70
CA PRO A 450 9.92 14.72 -17.36
C PRO A 450 9.65 13.24 -17.60
N ALA A 451 10.67 12.52 -18.07
CA ALA A 451 10.58 11.06 -18.21
C ALA A 451 10.39 10.41 -16.83
N VAL A 452 9.33 9.62 -16.67
CA VAL A 452 9.13 8.82 -15.46
C VAL A 452 9.93 7.52 -15.59
N HIS A 453 10.69 7.18 -14.56
CA HIS A 453 11.39 5.89 -14.47
C HIS A 453 10.40 4.75 -14.19
N ALA A 454 9.52 4.43 -15.14
CA ALA A 454 8.60 3.31 -15.03
C ALA A 454 8.73 2.37 -16.25
N GLU A 455 9.85 1.64 -16.32
CA GLU A 455 9.88 0.39 -17.08
C GLU A 455 9.09 -0.67 -16.29
N VAL A 456 7.76 -0.63 -16.36
CA VAL A 456 6.94 -1.79 -16.00
C VAL A 456 6.81 -2.63 -17.26
N ARG A 457 7.57 -3.73 -17.33
CA ARG A 457 7.40 -4.75 -18.38
C ARG A 457 5.98 -5.33 -18.26
N GLN A 458 5.30 -5.42 -19.40
CA GLN A 458 3.96 -5.98 -19.57
C GLN A 458 3.87 -7.43 -19.10
#